data_AF-A0AAV7CLI3-F1
#
_entry.id   AF-A0AAV7CLI3-F1
#
_cell.length_a   1.000
_cell.length_b   1.000
_cell.length_c   1.000
_cell.angle_alpha   90.00
_cell.angle_beta   90.00
_cell.angle_gamma   90.00
#
_symmetry.space_group_name_H-M   'P 1'
#
loop_
_entity.id
_entity.type
_entity.pdbx_description
1 polymer ?
#
loop_
_entity_poly.entity_id
_entity_poly.type
_entity_poly.pdbx_seq_one_letter_code
_entity_poly.pdbx_strand_id
1 'polypeptide(L)'
;MTDKGAMFLFINNGQQVCEVKAFQEEFRSWFIGQTVQEDGRLLYVTPVDPLFLVLYYLMKADKEQGKFQPVEQIVVDEEFPSCNLLLQCTLVEKSLHHVTEEKEIGSKKFYRYSKEKTLAWLKKKVDQTVKVLKDSDVCVGGRTQSANFVRIKQESDVKEGKLRLSRYLWIL
;
A
#
# COMPACT_ATOMS: atom_id res chain seq x y z
N MET A 1 5.50 6.68 6.86
CA MET A 1 5.86 6.82 5.44
C MET A 1 7.24 7.43 5.43
N THR A 2 8.20 6.77 4.79
CA THR A 2 9.56 7.30 4.58
C THR A 2 9.48 8.53 3.67
N ASP A 3 10.26 9.56 3.97
CA ASP A 3 10.32 10.85 3.25
C ASP A 3 10.95 10.78 1.84
N LYS A 4 11.13 9.56 1.31
CA LYS A 4 11.77 9.30 0.03
C LYS A 4 10.69 9.10 -1.02
N GLY A 5 10.83 9.79 -2.16
CA GLY A 5 9.95 9.59 -3.31
C GLY A 5 9.93 8.13 -3.76
N ALA A 6 8.74 7.64 -4.09
CA ALA A 6 8.51 6.32 -4.66
C ALA A 6 7.93 6.44 -6.07
N MET A 7 8.20 5.45 -6.93
CA MET A 7 7.67 5.43 -8.29
C MET A 7 6.35 4.67 -8.33
N PHE A 8 5.33 5.29 -8.91
CA PHE A 8 4.03 4.69 -9.15
C PHE A 8 3.70 4.71 -10.64
N LEU A 9 3.07 3.63 -11.10
CA LEU A 9 2.56 3.48 -12.45
C LEU A 9 1.03 3.50 -12.40
N PHE A 10 0.42 4.37 -13.20
CA PHE A 10 -1.02 4.43 -13.41
C PHE A 10 -1.35 3.69 -14.71
N ILE A 11 -2.08 2.58 -14.59
CA ILE A 11 -2.48 1.74 -15.74
C ILE A 11 -3.99 1.79 -15.95
N ASN A 12 -4.45 1.35 -17.13
CA ASN A 12 -5.86 1.35 -17.52
C ASN A 12 -6.50 2.75 -17.42
N ASN A 13 -5.87 3.76 -18.02
CA ASN A 13 -6.29 5.16 -17.96
C ASN A 13 -6.48 5.69 -16.52
N GLY A 14 -5.61 5.28 -15.59
CA GLY A 14 -5.63 5.75 -14.20
C GLY A 14 -6.55 4.96 -13.27
N GLN A 15 -7.19 3.90 -13.74
CA GLN A 15 -8.08 3.07 -12.90
C GLN A 15 -7.33 2.18 -11.91
N GLN A 16 -6.07 1.86 -12.17
CA GLN A 16 -5.26 1.02 -11.30
C GLN A 16 -3.91 1.67 -11.04
N VAL A 17 -3.51 1.67 -9.77
CA VAL A 17 -2.23 2.20 -9.31
C VAL A 17 -1.34 1.00 -8.95
N CYS A 18 -0.13 1.00 -9.48
CA CYS A 18 0.89 0.02 -9.16
C CYS A 18 2.12 0.72 -8.58
N GLU A 19 2.70 0.16 -7.54
CA GLU A 19 4.02 0.58 -7.05
C GLU A 19 5.10 -0.12 -7.87
N VAL A 20 6.13 0.63 -8.27
CA VAL A 20 7.30 0.10 -8.97
C VAL A 20 8.40 -0.15 -7.95
N LYS A 21 8.83 -1.41 -7.81
CA LYS A 21 9.95 -1.80 -6.95
C LYS A 21 11.11 -2.34 -7.76
N ALA A 22 12.31 -2.15 -7.22
CA ALA A 22 13.54 -2.70 -7.78
C ALA A 22 14.08 -3.78 -6.84
N PHE A 23 14.23 -5.00 -7.33
CA PHE A 23 15.10 -5.99 -6.69
C PHE A 23 16.54 -5.72 -7.15
N GLN A 24 17.43 -5.48 -6.19
CA GLN A 24 18.82 -5.14 -6.43
C GLN A 24 19.72 -6.05 -5.59
N GLU A 25 20.68 -6.67 -6.26
CA GLU A 25 21.73 -7.48 -5.67
C GLU A 25 23.08 -7.05 -6.26
N GLU A 26 24.15 -7.11 -5.47
CA GLU A 26 25.48 -6.69 -5.91
C GLU A 26 26.00 -7.59 -7.05
N PHE A 27 26.78 -7.00 -7.94
CA PHE A 27 27.46 -7.71 -9.05
C PHE A 27 26.49 -8.51 -9.93
N ARG A 28 25.48 -7.82 -10.47
CA ARG A 28 24.50 -8.36 -11.42
C ARG A 28 24.45 -7.51 -12.68
N SER A 29 24.21 -8.16 -13.82
CA SER A 29 23.95 -7.56 -15.13
C SER A 29 22.99 -8.46 -15.92
N TRP A 30 22.33 -7.91 -16.94
CA TRP A 30 21.46 -8.67 -17.83
C TRP A 30 22.07 -8.82 -19.22
N PHE A 31 21.97 -10.00 -19.80
CA PHE A 31 22.16 -10.20 -21.24
C PHE A 31 20.79 -10.03 -21.92
N ILE A 32 20.64 -9.01 -22.75
CA ILE A 32 19.38 -8.69 -23.45
C ILE A 32 19.65 -8.77 -24.95
N GLY A 33 19.23 -9.88 -25.57
CA GLY A 33 19.57 -10.14 -26.97
C GLY A 33 21.09 -10.28 -27.16
N GLN A 34 21.70 -9.33 -27.88
CA GLN A 34 23.15 -9.28 -28.13
C GLN A 34 23.85 -8.16 -27.33
N THR A 35 23.15 -7.53 -26.39
CA THR A 35 23.72 -6.46 -25.55
C THR A 35 23.82 -6.88 -24.09
N VAL A 36 24.71 -6.21 -23.36
CA VAL A 36 24.85 -6.34 -21.90
C VAL A 36 24.31 -5.06 -21.26
N GLN A 37 23.30 -5.22 -20.42
CA GLN A 37 22.80 -4.16 -19.54
C GLN A 37 23.55 -4.25 -18.21
N GLU A 38 24.38 -3.24 -17.94
CA GLU A 38 25.14 -3.15 -16.68
C GLU A 38 24.23 -3.08 -15.45
N ASP A 39 23.11 -2.36 -15.55
CA ASP A 39 22.12 -2.30 -14.48
C ASP A 39 21.44 -3.66 -14.28
N GLY A 40 21.90 -4.41 -13.29
CA GLY A 40 21.35 -5.72 -12.92
C GLY A 40 20.05 -5.70 -12.13
N ARG A 41 19.41 -4.53 -11.92
CA ARG A 41 18.15 -4.46 -11.17
C ARG A 41 17.01 -5.16 -11.92
N LEU A 42 16.17 -5.88 -11.19
CA LEU A 42 14.89 -6.38 -11.69
C LEU A 42 13.77 -5.47 -11.21
N LEU A 43 13.17 -4.71 -12.13
CA LEU A 43 11.98 -3.92 -11.83
C LEU A 43 10.74 -4.80 -11.91
N TYR A 44 9.87 -4.68 -10.91
CA TYR A 44 8.57 -5.33 -10.90
C TYR A 44 7.50 -4.36 -10.38
N VAL A 45 6.28 -4.57 -10.84
CA VAL A 45 5.13 -3.71 -10.51
C VAL A 45 4.12 -4.52 -9.71
N THR A 46 3.68 -3.96 -8.58
CA THR A 46 2.67 -4.59 -7.72
C THR A 46 1.46 -3.67 -7.60
N PRO A 47 0.23 -4.16 -7.85
CA PRO A 47 -0.97 -3.38 -7.58
C PRO A 47 -1.02 -2.91 -6.13
N VAL A 48 -1.33 -1.63 -5.93
CA VAL A 48 -1.52 -1.03 -4.60
C VAL A 48 -2.95 -0.53 -4.49
N ASP A 49 -3.53 -0.67 -3.30
CA ASP A 49 -4.80 -0.01 -3.00
C ASP A 49 -4.55 1.51 -2.88
N PRO A 50 -5.10 2.35 -3.78
CA PRO A 50 -4.81 3.77 -3.81
C PRO A 50 -5.29 4.51 -2.55
N LEU A 51 -6.18 3.90 -1.75
CA LEU A 51 -6.64 4.48 -0.49
C LEU A 51 -5.49 4.69 0.50
N PHE A 52 -4.42 3.89 0.44
CA PHE A 52 -3.21 4.12 1.22
C PHE A 52 -2.52 5.44 0.91
N LEU A 53 -2.46 5.81 -0.36
CA LEU A 53 -1.82 7.05 -0.82
C LEU A 53 -2.68 8.25 -0.43
N VAL A 54 -4.00 8.14 -0.59
CA VAL A 54 -4.96 9.18 -0.20
C VAL A 54 -5.02 9.37 1.32
N LEU A 55 -4.82 8.29 2.10
CA LEU A 55 -4.80 8.34 3.56
C LEU A 55 -3.72 9.28 4.10
N TYR A 56 -2.56 9.39 3.43
CA TYR A 56 -1.53 10.38 3.79
C TYR A 56 -2.08 11.80 3.80
N TYR A 57 -2.71 12.19 2.69
CA TYR A 57 -3.27 13.53 2.49
C TYR A 57 -4.43 13.80 3.44
N LEU A 58 -5.30 12.81 3.68
CA LEU A 58 -6.39 12.90 4.65
C LEU A 58 -5.87 13.17 6.07
N MET A 59 -4.86 12.43 6.51
CA MET A 59 -4.25 12.61 7.83
C MET A 59 -3.52 13.96 7.95
N LYS A 60 -2.87 14.41 6.88
CA LYS A 60 -2.21 15.72 6.81
C LYS A 60 -3.25 16.85 6.94
N ALA A 61 -4.30 16.83 6.13
CA ALA A 61 -5.36 17.84 6.14
C ALA A 61 -6.11 17.90 7.49
N ASP A 62 -6.36 16.75 8.13
CA ASP A 62 -6.97 16.68 9.45
C ASP A 62 -6.07 17.28 10.54
N LYS A 63 -4.77 17.01 10.49
CA LYS A 63 -3.78 17.60 11.41
C LYS A 63 -3.67 19.12 11.24
N GLU A 64 -3.73 19.62 10.01
CA GLU A 64 -3.57 21.03 9.69
C GLU A 64 -4.84 21.86 9.96
N GLN A 65 -6.02 21.32 9.62
CA GLN A 65 -7.27 22.08 9.66
C GLN A 65 -8.41 21.40 10.43
N GLY A 66 -8.46 20.06 10.50
CA GLY A 66 -9.50 19.29 11.20
C GLY A 66 -10.94 19.49 10.68
N LYS A 67 -11.08 19.98 9.43
CA LYS A 67 -12.35 20.40 8.82
C LYS A 67 -12.77 19.47 7.68
N PHE A 68 -14.05 19.52 7.35
CA PHE A 68 -14.60 18.90 6.15
C PHE A 68 -14.19 19.70 4.92
N GLN A 69 -13.56 19.04 3.94
CA GLN A 69 -13.05 19.66 2.73
C GLN A 69 -13.39 18.83 1.48
N PRO A 70 -13.55 19.44 0.30
CA PRO A 70 -13.58 18.72 -0.98
C PRO A 70 -12.30 17.91 -1.18
N VAL A 71 -12.39 16.76 -1.86
CA VAL A 71 -11.24 15.86 -2.04
C VAL A 71 -10.11 16.54 -2.83
N GLU A 72 -10.46 17.45 -3.74
CA GLU A 72 -9.54 18.24 -4.56
C GLU A 72 -8.72 19.24 -3.72
N GLN A 73 -9.21 19.62 -2.54
CA GLN A 73 -8.47 20.47 -1.60
C GLN A 73 -7.60 19.66 -0.63
N ILE A 74 -7.90 18.37 -0.47
CA ILE A 74 -7.17 17.47 0.41
C ILE A 74 -5.93 16.91 -0.30
N VAL A 75 -6.08 16.43 -1.53
CA VAL A 75 -5.01 15.80 -2.32
C VAL A 75 -4.24 16.88 -3.10
N VAL A 76 -3.47 17.68 -2.37
CA VAL A 76 -2.62 18.74 -2.93
C VAL A 76 -1.20 18.61 -2.39
N ASP A 77 -0.23 18.60 -3.31
CA ASP A 77 1.18 18.45 -2.99
C ASP A 77 2.04 19.24 -3.99
N GLU A 78 2.79 20.22 -3.50
CA GLU A 78 3.68 21.06 -4.33
C GLU A 78 4.95 20.31 -4.74
N GLU A 79 5.43 19.39 -3.90
CA GLU A 79 6.59 18.54 -4.21
C GLU A 79 6.20 17.42 -5.19
N PHE A 80 4.95 16.95 -5.12
CA PHE A 80 4.42 15.88 -5.95
C PHE A 80 3.10 16.27 -6.66
N PRO A 81 3.13 17.18 -7.65
CA PRO A 81 1.91 17.70 -8.30
C PRO A 81 1.09 16.63 -9.02
N SER A 82 1.71 15.50 -9.37
CA SER A 82 1.07 14.32 -9.96
C SER A 82 0.13 13.58 -9.00
N CYS A 83 0.06 13.93 -7.71
CA CYS A 83 -0.88 13.35 -6.74
C CYS A 83 -2.35 13.51 -7.18
N ASN A 84 -2.67 14.52 -7.99
CA ASN A 84 -3.99 14.71 -8.60
C ASN A 84 -4.46 13.52 -9.46
N LEU A 85 -3.54 12.70 -9.98
CA LEU A 85 -3.88 11.47 -10.71
C LEU A 85 -4.62 10.46 -9.83
N LEU A 86 -4.44 10.51 -8.50
CA LEU A 86 -5.19 9.67 -7.56
C LEU A 86 -6.70 9.95 -7.62
N LEU A 87 -7.10 11.19 -7.92
CA LEU A 87 -8.50 11.58 -8.02
C LEU A 87 -9.18 11.04 -9.29
N GLN A 88 -8.40 10.70 -10.31
CA GLN A 88 -8.90 10.06 -11.54
C GLN A 88 -9.19 8.57 -11.32
N CYS A 89 -8.68 7.99 -10.23
CA CYS A 89 -8.88 6.60 -9.90
C CYS A 89 -10.28 6.38 -9.32
N THR A 90 -11.19 5.79 -10.09
CA THR A 90 -12.57 5.49 -9.63
C THR A 90 -12.64 4.63 -8.37
N LEU A 91 -11.59 3.86 -8.06
CA LEU A 91 -11.50 3.09 -6.83
C LEU A 91 -11.35 3.99 -5.60
N VAL A 92 -10.66 5.13 -5.72
CA VAL A 92 -10.52 6.11 -4.63
C VAL A 92 -11.89 6.66 -4.25
N GLU A 93 -12.62 7.21 -5.21
CA GLU A 93 -13.95 7.80 -4.97
C GLU A 93 -14.89 6.80 -4.28
N LYS A 94 -14.93 5.56 -4.77
CA LYS A 94 -15.79 4.50 -4.21
C LYS A 94 -15.34 4.01 -2.83
N SER A 95 -14.08 4.23 -2.43
CA SER A 95 -13.51 3.67 -1.21
C SER A 95 -13.23 4.69 -0.11
N LEU A 96 -13.35 6.01 -0.38
CA LEU A 96 -13.12 7.08 0.59
C LEU A 96 -13.92 6.90 1.90
N HIS A 97 -15.18 6.47 1.80
CA HIS A 97 -16.08 6.25 2.94
C HIS A 97 -15.53 5.27 4.01
N HIS A 98 -14.53 4.44 3.67
CA HIS A 98 -13.86 3.52 4.60
C HIS A 98 -12.87 4.21 5.55
N VAL A 99 -12.43 5.44 5.25
CA VAL A 99 -11.42 6.16 6.03
C VAL A 99 -11.85 7.58 6.40
N THR A 100 -13.00 8.04 5.89
CA THR A 100 -13.51 9.41 6.11
C THR A 100 -14.91 9.46 6.70
N GLU A 101 -15.20 10.55 7.41
CA GLU A 101 -16.56 11.06 7.59
C GLU A 101 -16.96 11.88 6.36
N GLU A 102 -18.21 11.77 5.94
CA GLU A 102 -18.73 12.43 4.75
C GLU A 102 -19.86 13.40 5.11
N LYS A 103 -19.85 14.56 4.47
CA LYS A 103 -20.97 15.51 4.48
C LYS A 103 -21.30 15.89 3.05
N GLU A 104 -22.59 16.00 2.76
CA GLU A 104 -23.07 16.43 1.46
C GLU A 104 -23.84 17.74 1.63
N ILE A 105 -23.47 18.74 0.83
CA ILE A 105 -24.13 20.04 0.79
C ILE A 105 -24.43 20.34 -0.68
N GLY A 106 -25.71 20.30 -1.05
CA GLY A 106 -26.12 20.36 -2.45
C GLY A 106 -25.60 19.13 -3.21
N SER A 107 -24.88 19.35 -4.32
CA SER A 107 -24.27 18.29 -5.13
C SER A 107 -22.78 18.07 -4.84
N LYS A 108 -22.27 18.59 -3.72
CA LYS A 108 -20.85 18.54 -3.36
C LYS A 108 -20.65 17.71 -2.10
N LYS A 109 -19.66 16.82 -2.14
CA LYS A 109 -19.22 16.01 -1.01
C LYS A 109 -17.99 16.63 -0.36
N PHE A 110 -17.96 16.55 0.96
CA PHE A 110 -16.87 17.00 1.80
C PHE A 110 -16.44 15.86 2.72
N TYR A 111 -15.14 15.71 2.89
CA TYR A 111 -14.53 14.60 3.59
C TYR A 111 -13.71 15.12 4.77
N ARG A 112 -13.71 14.36 5.86
CA ARG A 112 -12.79 14.54 6.99
C ARG A 112 -12.23 13.17 7.38
N TYR A 113 -10.94 13.09 7.70
CA TYR A 113 -10.34 11.84 8.18
C TYR A 113 -11.09 11.28 9.40
N SER A 114 -11.24 9.95 9.45
CA SER A 114 -11.81 9.23 10.58
C SER A 114 -10.88 8.12 11.02
N LYS A 115 -10.27 8.30 12.20
CA LYS A 115 -9.38 7.29 12.81
C LYS A 115 -10.08 5.96 13.06
N GLU A 116 -11.33 6.01 13.52
CA GLU A 116 -12.12 4.82 13.82
C GLU A 116 -12.38 3.97 12.56
N LYS A 117 -12.90 4.61 11.51
CA LYS A 117 -13.14 3.94 10.23
C LYS A 117 -11.85 3.41 9.62
N THR A 118 -10.77 4.20 9.69
CA THR A 118 -9.44 3.79 9.23
C THR A 118 -8.96 2.54 9.96
N LEU A 119 -9.06 2.48 11.29
CA LEU A 119 -8.69 1.27 12.04
C LEU A 119 -9.53 0.05 11.65
N ALA A 120 -10.83 0.23 11.41
CA ALA A 120 -11.70 -0.85 10.94
C ALA A 120 -11.31 -1.35 9.53
N TRP A 121 -10.97 -0.43 8.62
CA TRP A 121 -10.47 -0.75 7.29
C TRP A 121 -9.11 -1.46 7.34
N LEU A 122 -8.17 -0.95 8.13
CA LEU A 122 -6.84 -1.55 8.35
C LEU A 122 -6.97 -2.98 8.88
N LYS A 123 -7.87 -3.22 9.84
CA LYS A 123 -8.12 -4.56 10.37
C LYS A 123 -8.56 -5.53 9.26
N LYS A 124 -9.50 -5.14 8.41
CA LYS A 124 -9.96 -5.98 7.28
C LYS A 124 -8.82 -6.30 6.30
N LYS A 125 -7.97 -5.32 6.01
CA LYS A 125 -6.81 -5.49 5.15
C LYS A 125 -5.77 -6.43 5.76
N VAL A 126 -5.53 -6.37 7.08
CA VAL A 126 -4.70 -7.34 7.80
C VAL A 126 -5.28 -8.74 7.66
N ASP A 127 -6.58 -8.90 7.91
CA ASP A 127 -7.26 -10.19 7.82
C ASP A 127 -7.16 -10.79 6.40
N GLN A 128 -7.28 -9.95 5.36
CA GLN A 128 -7.06 -10.33 3.96
C GLN A 128 -5.64 -10.83 3.71
N THR A 129 -4.62 -10.08 4.16
CA THR A 129 -3.22 -10.49 4.02
C THR A 129 -2.93 -11.78 4.77
N VAL A 130 -3.43 -11.95 5.99
CA VAL A 130 -3.27 -13.17 6.78
C VAL A 130 -3.91 -14.37 6.09
N LYS A 131 -5.06 -14.19 5.42
CA LYS A 131 -5.70 -15.24 4.62
C LYS A 131 -4.79 -15.65 3.46
N VAL A 132 -4.30 -14.71 2.65
CA VAL A 132 -3.39 -15.00 1.53
C VAL A 132 -2.10 -15.67 2.00
N LEU A 133 -1.52 -15.22 3.12
CA LEU A 133 -0.33 -15.83 3.73
C LEU A 133 -0.57 -17.22 4.36
N LYS A 134 -1.82 -17.64 4.54
CA LYS A 134 -2.13 -19.02 4.93
C LYS A 134 -2.19 -19.95 3.73
N ASP A 135 -2.60 -19.40 2.59
CA ASP A 135 -2.75 -20.16 1.35
C ASP A 135 -1.45 -20.17 0.53
N SER A 136 -0.49 -19.28 0.83
CA SER A 136 0.84 -19.25 0.21
C SER A 136 1.91 -19.96 1.04
N ASP A 137 2.92 -20.53 0.36
CA ASP A 137 4.06 -21.21 0.99
C ASP A 137 5.14 -20.23 1.50
N VAL A 138 4.72 -19.05 1.96
CA VAL A 138 5.61 -18.03 2.50
C VAL A 138 5.96 -18.38 3.95
N CYS A 139 7.24 -18.59 4.23
CA CYS A 139 7.70 -18.91 5.58
C CYS A 139 7.62 -17.68 6.50
N VAL A 140 6.58 -17.65 7.32
CA VAL A 140 6.20 -16.55 8.24
C VAL A 140 6.77 -16.68 9.65
N GLY A 141 7.64 -17.66 9.91
CA GLY A 141 8.23 -17.91 11.22
C GLY A 141 9.43 -17.01 11.50
N GLY A 142 9.64 -16.58 12.75
CA GLY A 142 10.80 -15.77 13.16
C GLY A 142 12.16 -16.48 13.11
N ARG A 143 12.24 -17.65 12.46
CA ARG A 143 13.47 -18.39 12.17
C ARG A 143 13.34 -19.02 10.80
N THR A 144 14.30 -18.75 9.92
CA THR A 144 14.53 -19.48 8.69
C THR A 144 14.79 -20.94 9.06
N GLN A 145 13.89 -21.84 8.68
CA GLN A 145 14.10 -23.28 8.88
C GLN A 145 14.59 -23.86 7.55
N SER A 146 15.70 -24.60 7.57
CA SER A 146 16.13 -25.33 6.39
C SER A 146 15.06 -26.36 6.01
N ALA A 147 15.00 -26.72 4.72
CA ALA A 147 14.03 -27.69 4.18
C ALA A 147 14.05 -29.07 4.88
N ASN A 148 15.06 -29.36 5.71
CA ASN A 148 15.26 -30.65 6.37
C ASN A 148 14.83 -30.71 7.85
N PHE A 149 14.25 -29.64 8.42
CA PHE A 149 13.91 -29.61 9.84
C PHE A 149 12.43 -29.92 10.10
N VAL A 150 12.14 -31.10 10.66
CA VAL A 150 10.79 -31.45 11.14
C VAL A 150 10.69 -31.11 12.62
N ARG A 151 9.94 -30.05 12.95
CA ARG A 151 9.49 -29.77 14.33
C ARG A 151 7.99 -29.90 14.42
N ILE A 152 7.53 -30.64 15.40
CA ILE A 152 6.11 -30.73 15.77
C ILE A 152 5.64 -29.32 16.17
N LYS A 153 4.82 -28.68 15.33
CA LYS A 153 4.34 -27.30 15.48
C LYS A 153 3.13 -27.25 16.42
N GLN A 154 3.19 -26.40 17.44
CA GLN A 154 2.00 -25.97 18.18
C GLN A 154 1.35 -24.76 17.49
N GLU A 155 0.03 -24.73 17.46
CA GLU A 155 -0.82 -23.85 16.66
C GLU A 155 -0.77 -22.36 17.06
N SER A 156 -0.29 -22.06 18.27
CA SER A 156 -0.15 -20.72 18.84
C SER A 156 0.99 -19.91 18.20
N ASP A 157 2.17 -20.51 18.03
CA ASP A 157 3.37 -19.85 17.49
C ASP A 157 3.21 -19.42 16.03
N VAL A 158 2.41 -20.16 15.25
CA VAL A 158 2.16 -19.86 13.83
C VAL A 158 1.26 -18.64 13.66
N LYS A 159 0.31 -18.44 14.59
CA LYS A 159 -0.61 -17.29 14.55
C LYS A 159 0.11 -15.97 14.85
N GLU A 160 1.02 -15.97 15.82
CA GLU A 160 1.76 -14.76 16.19
C GLU A 160 2.77 -14.33 15.10
N GLY A 161 3.48 -15.29 14.48
CA GLY A 161 4.38 -15.01 13.35
C GLY A 161 3.68 -14.41 12.13
N LYS A 162 2.50 -14.92 11.77
CA LYS A 162 1.68 -14.38 10.65
C LYS A 162 1.20 -12.97 10.91
N LEU A 163 0.75 -12.68 12.14
CA LEU A 163 0.34 -11.35 12.54
C LEU A 163 1.51 -10.36 12.49
N ARG A 164 2.71 -10.76 12.95
CA ARG A 164 3.91 -9.93 12.84
C ARG A 164 4.28 -9.65 11.38
N LEU A 165 4.36 -10.67 10.53
CA LEU A 165 4.74 -10.47 9.12
C LEU A 165 3.72 -9.61 8.37
N SER A 166 2.42 -9.80 8.63
CA SER A 166 1.39 -8.92 8.08
C SER A 166 1.66 -7.47 8.47
N ARG A 167 1.90 -7.17 9.75
CA ARG A 167 2.23 -5.82 10.26
C ARG A 167 3.48 -5.22 9.62
N TYR A 168 4.47 -6.02 9.25
CA TYR A 168 5.66 -5.54 8.53
C TYR A 168 5.38 -5.29 7.04
N LEU A 169 4.55 -6.11 6.39
CA LEU A 169 4.13 -5.91 5.00
C LEU A 169 3.29 -4.62 4.82
N TRP A 170 2.75 -4.06 5.90
CA TRP A 170 2.12 -2.74 5.93
C TRP A 170 3.10 -1.56 5.91
N ILE A 171 4.38 -1.81 6.20
CA ILE A 171 5.43 -0.78 6.27
C ILE A 171 6.23 -0.72 4.95
N LEU A 172 6.09 -1.73 4.09
CA LEU A 172 6.63 -1.77 2.73
C LEU A 172 5.56 -1.40 1.72
#